data_AF-A0A7J2R327-F1
#
_entry.id   AF-A0A7J2R327-F1
#
_cell.length_a   1.000
_cell.length_b   1.000
_cell.length_c   1.000
_cell.angle_alpha   90.00
_cell.angle_beta   90.00
_cell.angle_gamma   90.00
#
_symmetry.space_group_name_H-M   'P 1'
#
loop_
_entity.id
_entity.type
_entity.pdbx_description
1 polymer ?
#
loop_
_entity_poly.entity_id
_entity_poly.type
_entity_poly.pdbx_seq_one_letter_code
_entity_poly.pdbx_strand_id
1 'polypeptide(L)' 'NQDQFARKLNEKPSLLRRIETGRAKPTVKLAKKIEEAYKIKLLQKGDMIEGSIQRDKYMKKSIRTSLGDIAFIKKKK' A
#
# COMPACT_ATOMS: atom_id res chain seq x y z
N ASN A 1 -17.03 3.72 25.77
CA ASN A 1 -16.34 4.94 26.23
C ASN A 1 -14.99 5.05 25.52
N GLN A 2 -14.82 5.99 24.59
CA GLN A 2 -13.64 6.08 23.71
C GLN A 2 -12.37 6.45 24.47
N ASP A 3 -12.48 7.27 25.51
CA ASP A 3 -11.32 7.69 26.32
C ASP A 3 -10.67 6.51 27.05
N GLN A 4 -11.47 5.54 27.50
CA GLN A 4 -10.95 4.32 28.13
C GLN A 4 -10.18 3.44 27.14
N PHE A 5 -10.65 3.37 25.89
CA PHE A 5 -9.98 2.63 24.84
C PHE A 5 -8.69 3.33 24.39
N ALA A 6 -8.74 4.66 24.26
CA ALA A 6 -7.58 5.51 23.98
C ALA A 6 -6.45 5.31 25.00
N ARG A 7 -6.82 5.27 26.29
CA ARG A 7 -5.87 5.01 27.39
C ARG A 7 -5.24 3.62 27.30
N LYS A 8 -6.03 2.58 26.97
CA LYS A 8 -5.50 1.21 26.79
C LYS A 8 -4.51 1.10 25.63
N LEU A 9 -4.75 1.83 24.54
CA LEU A 9 -3.86 1.84 23.37
C LEU A 9 -2.66 2.80 23.50
N ASN A 10 -2.64 3.63 24.55
CA ASN A 10 -1.73 4.76 24.70
C ASN A 10 -1.78 5.73 23.50
N GLU A 11 -2.99 6.03 23.02
CA GLU A 11 -3.23 6.92 21.88
C GLU A 11 -4.17 8.06 22.26
N LYS A 12 -4.18 9.13 21.46
CA LYS A 12 -5.06 10.28 21.68
C LYS A 12 -6.51 9.92 21.29
N PRO A 13 -7.53 10.27 22.11
CA PRO A 13 -8.94 10.01 21.76
C PRO A 13 -9.35 10.73 20.46
N SER A 14 -8.77 11.90 20.18
CA SER A 14 -8.98 12.62 18.93
C SER A 14 -8.45 11.87 17.69
N LEU A 15 -7.42 11.04 17.84
CA LEU A 15 -6.92 10.18 16.77
C LEU A 15 -7.89 9.04 16.49
N LEU A 16 -8.38 8.36 17.54
CA LEU A 16 -9.39 7.31 17.42
C LEU A 16 -10.67 7.81 16.73
N ARG A 17 -11.16 8.99 17.11
CA ARG A 17 -12.33 9.62 16.47
C ARG A 17 -12.11 9.90 14.97
N ARG A 18 -10.87 10.21 14.58
CA ARG A 18 -10.50 10.40 13.15
C ARG A 18 -10.42 9.07 12.40
N ILE A 19 -9.99 8.00 13.07
CA ILE A 19 -9.94 6.65 12.49
C ILE A 19 -11.37 6.13 12.26
N GLU A 20 -12.26 6.28 13.25
CA GLU A 20 -13.67 5.89 13.13
C GLU A 20 -14.42 6.68 12.04
N THR A 21 -14.13 7.98 11.91
CA THR A 21 -14.72 8.82 10.84
C THR A 21 -14.05 8.62 9.47
N GLY A 22 -13.09 7.70 9.34
CA GLY A 22 -12.39 7.39 8.09
C GLY A 22 -11.42 8.48 7.61
N ARG A 23 -11.22 9.55 8.39
CA ARG A 23 -10.33 10.67 8.05
C ARG A 23 -8.85 10.37 8.27
N ALA A 24 -8.53 9.36 9.08
CA ALA A 24 -7.16 8.94 9.34
C ALA A 24 -7.00 7.42 9.18
N LYS A 25 -5.98 7.00 8.43
CA LYS A 25 -5.57 5.59 8.36
C LYS A 25 -4.63 5.26 9.52
N PRO A 26 -4.85 4.17 10.28
CA PRO A 26 -3.95 3.75 11.32
C PRO A 26 -2.64 3.22 10.73
N THR A 27 -1.52 3.53 11.39
CA THR A 27 -0.22 2.92 11.09
C THR A 27 -0.24 1.43 11.42
N VAL A 28 0.61 0.61 10.80
CA VAL A 28 0.72 -0.84 11.06
C VAL A 28 0.89 -1.16 12.55
N LYS A 29 1.66 -0.34 13.29
CA LYS A 29 1.80 -0.48 14.75
C LYS A 29 0.47 -0.29 15.49
N LEU A 30 -0.30 0.72 15.09
CA LEU A 30 -1.60 1.01 15.70
C LEU A 30 -2.64 -0.06 15.34
N ALA A 31 -2.64 -0.53 14.09
CA ALA A 31 -3.47 -1.65 13.67
C ALA A 31 -3.21 -2.90 14.54
N LYS A 32 -1.94 -3.27 14.78
CA LYS A 32 -1.59 -4.39 15.67
C LYS A 32 -2.09 -4.21 17.10
N LYS A 33 -1.93 -3.01 17.68
CA LYS A 33 -2.45 -2.73 19.03
C LYS A 33 -3.98 -2.89 19.09
N ILE A 34 -4.69 -2.47 18.04
CA ILE A 34 -6.15 -2.63 17.94
C ILE A 34 -6.52 -4.11 17.78
N GLU A 35 -5.77 -4.88 16.98
CA GLU A 35 -5.93 -6.34 16.86
C GLU A 35 -5.79 -7.02 18.23
N GLU A 36 -4.74 -6.70 18.99
CA GLU A 36 -4.51 -7.28 20.33
C GLU A 36 -5.62 -6.89 21.32
N ALA A 37 -6.04 -5.61 21.30
CA ALA A 37 -7.05 -5.10 22.22
C ALA A 37 -8.45 -5.71 21.99
N TYR A 38 -8.81 -5.94 20.72
CA TYR A 38 -10.11 -6.50 20.36
C TYR A 38 -10.09 -7.98 19.98
N LYS A 39 -8.90 -8.61 19.96
CA LYS A 39 -8.67 -9.98 19.47
C LYS A 39 -9.24 -10.21 18.06
N ILE A 40 -9.20 -9.18 17.23
CA ILE A 40 -9.63 -9.24 15.83
C ILE A 40 -8.40 -9.35 14.92
N LYS A 41 -8.58 -9.87 13.71
CA LYS A 41 -7.56 -9.90 12.67
C LYS A 41 -7.85 -8.76 11.68
N LEU A 42 -7.14 -7.64 11.82
CA LEU A 42 -7.17 -6.49 10.91
C LEU A 42 -6.16 -6.65 9.78
N LEU A 43 -4.99 -7.21 10.08
CA LEU A 43 -3.96 -7.45 9.10
C LEU A 43 -4.20 -8.83 8.50
N GLN A 44 -4.70 -8.83 7.27
CA GLN A 44 -4.61 -10.01 6.43
C GLN A 44 -3.11 -10.21 6.14
N LYS A 45 -2.45 -11.15 6.85
CA LYS A 45 -1.21 -11.76 6.35
C LYS A 45 -1.54 -12.13 4.93
N GLY A 46 -0.80 -11.60 3.96
CA GLY A 46 -1.09 -11.80 2.56
C GLY A 46 -1.15 -13.28 2.25
N ASP A 47 -2.35 -13.86 2.38
CA ASP A 47 -2.75 -14.99 1.59
C ASP A 47 -2.54 -14.49 0.17
N MET A 48 -1.68 -15.20 -0.54
CA MET A 48 -1.32 -15.02 -1.93
C MET A 48 -2.54 -14.64 -2.76
N ILE A 49 -2.84 -13.35 -2.87
CA ILE A 49 -3.69 -12.85 -3.93
C ILE A 49 -2.72 -12.61 -5.09
N GLU A 50 -2.47 -13.71 -5.81
CA GLU A 50 -2.34 -13.66 -7.26
C GLU A 50 -3.53 -12.86 -7.80
N GLY A 51 -3.37 -11.55 -7.92
CA GLY A 51 -4.47 -10.68 -8.28
C GLY A 51 -3.96 -9.30 -8.59
N SER A 52 -3.32 -9.21 -9.75
CA SER A 52 -3.21 -7.99 -10.55
C SER A 52 -2.73 -6.75 -9.81
N ILE A 53 -1.45 -6.69 -9.46
CA ILE A 53 -0.78 -5.42 -9.70
C ILE A 53 -0.10 -5.53 -11.04
N GLN A 54 -0.80 -5.09 -12.08
CA GLN A 54 -0.26 -4.85 -13.42
C GLN A 54 0.80 -3.74 -13.34
N ARG A 55 1.95 -3.99 -12.71
CA ARG A 55 3.09 -3.07 -12.71
C ARG A 55 3.92 -3.18 -13.99
N ASP A 56 3.63 -4.15 -14.85
CA ASP A 56 4.41 -4.40 -16.07
C ASP A 56 3.91 -3.66 -17.33
N LYS A 57 2.76 -2.96 -17.28
CA LYS A 57 2.28 -2.25 -18.49
C LYS A 57 3.03 -0.93 -18.76
N TYR A 58 3.74 -0.38 -17.77
CA TYR A 58 4.40 0.93 -17.90
C TYR A 58 5.93 0.88 -17.93
N MET A 59 6.54 -0.28 -17.71
CA MET A 59 7.98 -0.48 -17.96
C MET A 59 8.18 -1.07 -19.35
N LYS A 60 7.69 -0.37 -20.39
CA LYS A 60 8.28 -0.54 -21.72
C LYS A 60 9.73 -0.13 -21.56
N LYS A 61 10.61 -1.12 -21.47
CA LYS A 61 12.06 -0.99 -21.61
C LYS A 61 12.24 -0.18 -22.88
N SER A 62 12.51 1.12 -22.73
CA SER A 62 12.89 1.94 -23.86
C SER A 62 14.20 1.34 -24.33
N ILE A 63 14.12 0.47 -25.33
CA ILE A 63 15.21 0.27 -26.26
C ILE A 63 15.53 1.70 -26.70
N ARG A 64 16.56 2.28 -26.10
CA ARG A 64 17.13 3.55 -26.52
C ARG A 64 17.79 3.26 -27.86
N THR A 65 17.00 3.10 -28.91
CA THR A 65 17.50 3.36 -30.26
C THR A 65 17.66 4.85 -30.32
N SER A 66 18.91 5.29 -30.30
CA SER A 66 19.26 6.67 -30.59
C SER A 66 18.85 6.98 -32.03
N LEU A 67 18.61 8.25 -32.35
CA LEU A 67 18.42 8.69 -33.74
C LEU A 67 19.55 8.22 -34.66
N GLY A 68 20.75 8.00 -34.12
CA GLY A 68 21.90 7.44 -34.83
C GLY A 68 21.76 5.95 -35.21
N ASP A 69 20.98 5.16 -34.48
CA ASP A 69 20.84 3.72 -34.70
C ASP A 69 19.88 3.40 -35.85
N ILE A 70 18.98 4.34 -36.18
CA ILE A 70 17.94 4.18 -37.21
C ILE A 70 18.54 4.23 -38.63
N ALA A 71 19.69 4.88 -38.81
CA ALA A 71 20.33 5.05 -40.13
C ALA A 71 20.86 3.74 -40.72
N PHE A 72 21.15 2.72 -39.90
CA PHE A 72 21.78 1.47 -40.34
C PHE A 72 20.79 0.35 -40.67
N ILE A 73 19.49 0.52 -40.39
CA ILE A 73 18.46 -0.50 -40.68
C ILE A 73 18.03 -0.38 -42.15
N LYS A 74 18.97 -0.58 -43.07
CA LYS A 74 18.67 -0.75 -44.50
C LYS A 74 18.35 -2.23 -44.75
N LYS A 75 17.06 -2.53 -44.84
CA LYS A 75 16.53 -3.85 -45.24
C LYS A 75 17.06 -4.19 -46.64
N LYS A 76 17.92 -5.22 -46.76
CA LYS A 76 18.17 -5.86 -48.06
C LYS A 76 16.95 -6.72 -48.41
N LYS A 77 16.43 -6.51 -49.63
CA LYS A 77 15.59 -7.50 -50.31
C LYS A 77 16.49 -8.64 -50.80
#